data_AF-A0A8T3MCU0-F1
#
_entry.id   AF-A0A8T3MCU0-F1
#
_cell.length_a   1.000
_cell.length_b   1.000
_cell.length_c   1.000
_cell.angle_alpha   90.00
_cell.angle_beta   90.00
_cell.angle_gamma   90.00
#
_symmetry.space_group_name_H-M   'P 1'
#
loop_
_entity.id
_entity.type
_entity.pdbx_description
1 polymer ?
#
loop_
_entity_poly.entity_id
_entity_poly.type
_entity_poly.pdbx_seq_one_letter_code
_entity_poly.pdbx_strand_id
1 'polypeptide(L)'
;MTHDPWHELVLVTAAAVLLGGGAVFLALAWRRRPATGLPSAAPPASVATAPRRDATRPVTLLAAVLSVGAALIHLAAAPSHLEELGTLGWGFVAAGAFQASWAIGYVVGPSRRTAIVGIAGNAAILGAWAWSRTVGLPIGPVAGVPEAVGVPDGAASLFQAVLVGLLTVRLTAIDLRGSRLGRLAPDAASTTVVALVPAIGVVFLATTLAVSVALGHQPAAGAAHEHAPGAVHGHP
;
A
#
# COMPACT_ATOMS: atom_id res chain seq x y z
N MET A 1 -8.87 -4.54 -36.66
CA MET A 1 -8.60 -4.30 -35.24
C MET A 1 -8.36 -5.64 -34.59
N THR A 2 -7.11 -6.02 -34.40
CA THR A 2 -6.71 -7.27 -33.72
C THR A 2 -6.63 -6.99 -32.23
N HIS A 3 -7.44 -7.67 -31.42
CA HIS A 3 -7.32 -7.62 -29.96
C HIS A 3 -5.96 -8.20 -29.58
N ASP A 4 -5.09 -7.37 -29.01
CA ASP A 4 -3.79 -7.81 -28.50
C ASP A 4 -4.04 -8.68 -27.24
N PRO A 5 -3.67 -9.97 -27.26
CA PRO A 5 -3.91 -10.89 -26.14
C PRO A 5 -3.28 -10.40 -24.82
N TRP A 6 -2.26 -9.54 -24.90
CA TRP A 6 -1.61 -8.95 -23.73
C TRP A 6 -2.42 -7.83 -23.09
N HIS A 7 -3.18 -7.06 -23.88
CA HIS A 7 -4.10 -6.04 -23.34
C HIS A 7 -5.23 -6.70 -22.54
N GLU A 8 -5.77 -7.82 -23.03
CA GLU A 8 -6.78 -8.57 -22.29
C GLU A 8 -6.21 -9.20 -21.02
N LEU A 9 -5.01 -9.78 -21.06
CA LEU A 9 -4.39 -10.36 -19.87
C LEU A 9 -4.15 -9.30 -18.79
N VAL A 10 -3.63 -8.12 -19.15
CA VAL A 10 -3.40 -7.00 -18.22
C VAL A 10 -4.72 -6.50 -17.63
N LEU A 11 -5.75 -6.29 -18.47
CA LEU A 11 -7.08 -5.87 -18.03
C LEU A 11 -7.75 -6.91 -17.15
N VAL A 12 -7.63 -8.20 -17.48
CA VAL A 12 -8.16 -9.31 -16.68
C VAL A 12 -7.43 -9.43 -15.34
N THR A 13 -6.11 -9.21 -15.31
CA THR A 13 -5.33 -9.28 -14.07
C THR A 13 -5.64 -8.08 -13.17
N ALA A 14 -5.68 -6.86 -13.72
CA ALA A 14 -6.06 -5.65 -12.99
C ALA A 14 -7.53 -5.71 -12.53
N ALA A 15 -8.45 -6.18 -13.37
CA ALA A 15 -9.84 -6.40 -13.01
C ALA A 15 -9.99 -7.53 -11.98
N ALA A 16 -9.20 -8.61 -12.03
CA ALA A 16 -9.21 -9.66 -11.02
C ALA A 16 -8.68 -9.17 -9.67
N VAL A 17 -7.70 -8.26 -9.66
CA VAL A 17 -7.21 -7.60 -8.43
C VAL A 17 -8.25 -6.62 -7.87
N LEU A 18 -8.89 -5.82 -8.73
CA LEU A 18 -9.95 -4.85 -8.35
C LEU A 18 -11.24 -5.54 -7.90
N LEU A 19 -11.75 -6.51 -8.68
CA LEU A 19 -12.95 -7.28 -8.37
C LEU A 19 -12.68 -8.27 -7.24
N GLY A 20 -11.51 -8.90 -7.20
CA GLY A 20 -11.10 -9.78 -6.10
C GLY A 20 -10.96 -9.01 -4.79
N GLY A 21 -10.22 -7.89 -4.79
CA GLY A 21 -10.03 -7.05 -3.61
C GLY A 21 -11.32 -6.37 -3.14
N GLY A 22 -12.07 -5.76 -4.07
CA GLY A 22 -13.33 -5.07 -3.81
C GLY A 22 -14.48 -6.00 -3.44
N ALA A 23 -14.68 -7.11 -4.16
CA ALA A 23 -15.75 -8.07 -3.84
C ALA A 23 -15.44 -8.86 -2.56
N VAL A 24 -14.17 -9.17 -2.27
CA VAL A 24 -13.80 -9.78 -0.98
C VAL A 24 -14.02 -8.79 0.17
N PHE A 25 -13.68 -7.51 -0.01
CA PHE A 25 -13.96 -6.46 0.97
C PHE A 25 -15.47 -6.29 1.21
N LEU A 26 -16.28 -6.17 0.15
CA LEU A 26 -17.73 -6.05 0.24
C LEU A 26 -18.39 -7.31 0.82
N ALA A 27 -17.95 -8.51 0.43
CA ALA A 27 -18.45 -9.77 0.99
C ALA A 27 -18.08 -9.97 2.47
N LEU A 28 -16.93 -9.44 2.90
CA LEU A 28 -16.51 -9.46 4.31
C LEU A 28 -17.24 -8.42 5.15
N ALA A 29 -17.46 -7.22 4.61
CA ALA A 29 -18.28 -6.18 5.24
C ALA A 29 -19.73 -6.63 5.40
N TRP A 30 -20.27 -7.35 4.41
CA TRP A 30 -21.66 -7.82 4.44
C TRP A 30 -21.88 -8.98 5.42
N ARG A 31 -20.90 -9.87 5.58
CA ARG A 31 -20.94 -10.98 6.56
C ARG A 31 -20.81 -10.54 8.03
N ARG A 32 -20.41 -9.29 8.29
CA ARG A 32 -20.31 -8.70 9.63
C ARG A 32 -21.55 -7.94 10.06
N ARG A 33 -22.62 -7.87 9.25
CA ARG A 33 -23.92 -7.44 9.77
C ARG A 33 -24.32 -8.45 10.84
N PRO A 34 -24.41 -8.07 12.12
CA PRO A 34 -24.97 -8.97 13.11
C PRO A 34 -26.37 -9.32 12.63
N ALA A 35 -26.68 -10.60 12.49
CA ALA A 35 -28.08 -10.99 12.54
C ALA A 35 -28.61 -10.39 13.85
N THR A 36 -29.67 -9.59 13.77
CA THR A 36 -30.41 -9.09 14.93
C THR A 36 -30.96 -10.29 15.68
N GLY A 37 -30.10 -10.92 16.48
CA GLY A 37 -30.44 -12.00 17.37
C GLY A 37 -31.22 -11.43 18.54
N LEU A 38 -32.40 -11.99 18.78
CA LEU A 38 -33.23 -11.69 19.95
C LEU A 38 -32.40 -11.78 21.24
N PRO A 39 -32.64 -10.92 22.24
CA PRO A 39 -31.85 -10.86 23.46
C PRO A 39 -31.86 -12.22 24.18
N SER A 40 -30.70 -12.89 24.20
CA SER A 40 -30.47 -14.09 25.00
C SER A 40 -30.06 -13.66 26.41
N ALA A 41 -30.70 -14.27 27.42
CA ALA A 41 -30.55 -13.92 28.83
C ALA A 41 -29.08 -13.92 29.28
N ALA A 42 -28.71 -12.87 30.03
CA ALA A 42 -27.33 -12.62 30.46
C ALA A 42 -26.83 -13.69 31.46
N PRO A 43 -25.64 -14.28 31.25
CA PRO A 43 -24.96 -15.05 32.29
C PRO A 43 -24.35 -14.12 33.38
N PRO A 44 -24.16 -14.63 34.62
CA PRO A 44 -23.71 -13.83 35.74
C PRO A 44 -22.27 -13.30 35.55
N ALA A 45 -22.04 -12.10 36.08
CA ALA A 45 -20.82 -11.32 35.94
C ALA A 45 -19.56 -12.08 36.36
N SER A 46 -18.74 -12.48 35.39
CA SER A 46 -17.40 -13.00 35.63
C SER A 46 -16.42 -11.84 35.88
N VAL A 47 -15.80 -11.85 37.05
CA VAL A 47 -14.51 -11.25 37.45
C VAL A 47 -13.90 -10.29 36.43
N ALA A 48 -13.86 -8.99 36.79
CA ALA A 48 -13.15 -7.97 36.03
C ALA A 48 -11.65 -8.29 35.94
N THR A 49 -11.25 -8.99 34.88
CA THR A 49 -9.85 -9.09 34.47
C THR A 49 -9.37 -7.70 34.09
N ALA A 50 -8.29 -7.23 34.71
CA ALA A 50 -7.62 -5.99 34.34
C ALA A 50 -7.45 -5.90 32.81
N PRO A 51 -7.58 -4.72 32.17
CA PRO A 51 -7.54 -4.60 30.72
C PRO A 51 -6.18 -5.08 30.21
N ARG A 52 -6.14 -6.28 29.64
CA ARG A 52 -5.00 -6.75 28.84
C ARG A 52 -4.82 -5.69 27.77
N ARG A 53 -3.70 -4.95 27.81
CA ARG A 53 -3.29 -4.13 26.66
C ARG A 53 -3.26 -5.08 25.47
N ASP A 54 -4.15 -4.86 24.50
CA ASP A 54 -4.20 -5.63 23.26
C ASP A 54 -2.89 -5.40 22.51
N ALA A 55 -1.90 -6.27 22.76
CA ALA A 55 -0.60 -6.25 22.08
C ALA A 55 -0.75 -6.38 20.55
N THR A 56 -1.94 -6.74 20.08
CA THR A 56 -2.34 -6.81 18.68
C THR A 56 -2.65 -5.44 18.06
N ARG A 57 -3.02 -4.44 18.85
CA ARG A 57 -3.43 -3.11 18.37
C ARG A 57 -2.29 -2.32 17.72
N PRO A 58 -1.07 -2.24 18.30
CA PRO A 58 0.06 -1.57 17.66
C PRO A 58 0.42 -2.18 16.30
N VAL A 59 0.39 -3.52 16.18
CA VAL A 59 0.67 -4.23 14.92
C VAL A 59 -0.37 -3.90 13.87
N THR A 60 -1.65 -3.91 14.24
CA THR A 60 -2.74 -3.55 13.34
C THR A 60 -2.59 -2.12 12.83
N LEU A 61 -2.27 -1.16 13.71
CA LEU A 61 -2.07 0.24 13.33
C LEU A 61 -0.83 0.43 12.46
N LEU A 62 0.30 -0.19 12.78
CA LEU A 62 1.50 -0.11 11.96
C LEU A 62 1.26 -0.66 10.56
N ALA A 63 0.63 -1.83 10.43
CA ALA A 63 0.29 -2.40 9.13
C ALA A 63 -0.63 -1.48 8.32
N ALA A 64 -1.60 -0.84 8.98
CA ALA A 64 -2.50 0.12 8.35
C ALA A 64 -1.74 1.37 7.87
N VAL A 65 -0.85 1.94 8.68
CA VAL A 65 -0.03 3.11 8.30
C VAL A 65 0.88 2.80 7.13
N LEU A 66 1.57 1.65 7.13
CA LEU A 66 2.40 1.20 6.01
C LEU A 66 1.57 1.07 4.73
N SER A 67 0.37 0.48 4.82
CA SER A 67 -0.54 0.35 3.69
C SER A 67 -1.02 1.71 3.17
N VAL A 68 -1.39 2.64 4.04
CA VAL A 68 -1.80 3.99 3.65
C VAL A 68 -0.63 4.76 3.02
N GLY A 69 0.59 4.64 3.56
CA GLY A 69 1.78 5.26 2.99
C GLY A 69 2.04 4.77 1.56
N ALA A 70 1.96 3.45 1.33
CA ALA A 70 2.08 2.88 -0.01
C ALA A 70 0.93 3.34 -0.93
N ALA A 71 -0.30 3.40 -0.40
CA ALA A 71 -1.46 3.84 -1.16
C ALA A 71 -1.29 5.27 -1.69
N LEU A 72 -0.83 6.18 -0.84
CA LEU A 72 -0.60 7.57 -1.21
C LEU A 72 0.46 7.70 -2.29
N ILE A 73 1.55 6.94 -2.21
CA ILE A 73 2.61 6.95 -3.22
C ILE A 73 2.07 6.43 -4.57
N HIS A 74 1.34 5.31 -4.58
CA HIS A 74 0.77 4.78 -5.82
C HIS A 74 -0.26 5.74 -6.44
N LEU A 75 -1.14 6.34 -5.64
CA LEU A 75 -2.10 7.33 -6.14
C LEU A 75 -1.43 8.60 -6.65
N ALA A 76 -0.36 9.06 -5.99
CA ALA A 76 0.41 10.23 -6.45
C ALA A 76 1.16 9.94 -7.75
N ALA A 77 1.64 8.72 -7.96
CA ALA A 77 2.31 8.30 -9.19
C ALA A 77 1.33 8.02 -10.35
N ALA A 78 0.05 7.79 -10.06
CA ALA A 78 -0.91 7.35 -11.07
C ALA A 78 -1.06 8.30 -12.28
N PRO A 79 -1.15 9.64 -12.14
CA PRO A 79 -1.32 10.53 -13.28
C PRO A 79 -0.18 10.42 -14.30
N SER A 80 1.08 10.48 -13.85
CA SER A 80 2.22 10.38 -14.75
C SER A 80 2.29 9.01 -15.44
N HIS A 81 1.98 7.93 -14.73
CA HIS A 81 2.00 6.59 -15.31
C HIS A 81 0.82 6.34 -16.25
N LEU A 82 -0.32 7.02 -16.08
CA LEU A 82 -1.41 6.99 -17.05
C LEU A 82 -1.02 7.69 -18.36
N GLU A 83 -0.27 8.80 -18.27
CA GLU A 83 0.25 9.51 -19.44
C GLU A 83 1.35 8.70 -20.16
N GLU A 84 2.27 8.10 -19.40
CA GLU A 84 3.43 7.39 -19.95
C GLU A 84 3.11 5.95 -20.40
N LEU A 85 2.32 5.22 -19.61
CA LEU A 85 2.08 3.78 -19.80
C LEU A 85 0.65 3.48 -20.29
N GLY A 86 -0.20 4.50 -20.48
CA GLY A 86 -1.58 4.34 -20.91
C GLY A 86 -2.38 3.45 -19.95
N THR A 87 -2.95 2.36 -20.46
CA THR A 87 -3.80 1.46 -19.67
C THR A 87 -3.07 0.81 -18.49
N LEU A 88 -1.76 0.58 -18.58
CA LEU A 88 -0.97 0.03 -17.47
C LEU A 88 -0.93 0.98 -16.27
N GLY A 89 -1.04 2.28 -16.47
CA GLY A 89 -1.10 3.28 -15.41
C GLY A 89 -2.28 3.08 -14.45
N TRP A 90 -3.37 2.45 -14.89
CA TRP A 90 -4.49 2.10 -14.01
C TRP A 90 -4.12 1.12 -12.89
N GLY A 91 -3.04 0.36 -13.06
CA GLY A 91 -2.48 -0.49 -12.01
C GLY A 91 -2.13 0.29 -10.74
N PHE A 92 -1.65 1.52 -10.87
CA PHE A 92 -1.32 2.40 -9.74
C PHE A 92 -2.57 2.86 -8.98
N VAL A 93 -3.62 3.24 -9.70
CA VAL A 93 -4.92 3.59 -9.10
C VAL A 93 -5.51 2.39 -8.37
N ALA A 94 -5.47 1.21 -8.99
CA ALA A 94 -5.96 -0.03 -8.41
C ALA A 94 -5.19 -0.42 -7.14
N ALA A 95 -3.86 -0.36 -7.18
CA ALA A 95 -2.99 -0.62 -6.04
C ALA A 95 -3.29 0.33 -4.88
N GLY A 96 -3.37 1.63 -5.16
CA GLY A 96 -3.67 2.65 -4.16
C GLY A 96 -5.05 2.48 -3.53
N ALA A 97 -6.08 2.27 -4.35
CA ALA A 97 -7.44 2.04 -3.87
C ALA A 97 -7.54 0.76 -3.02
N PHE A 98 -6.90 -0.33 -3.44
CA PHE A 98 -6.82 -1.57 -2.67
C PHE A 98 -6.15 -1.33 -1.31
N GLN A 99 -4.97 -0.71 -1.29
CA GLN A 99 -4.19 -0.50 -0.08
C GLN A 99 -4.89 0.43 0.93
N ALA A 100 -5.57 1.48 0.44
CA ALA A 100 -6.37 2.36 1.29
C ALA A 100 -7.60 1.63 1.88
N SER A 101 -8.36 0.93 1.03
CA SER A 101 -9.55 0.18 1.45
C SER A 101 -9.21 -0.95 2.42
N TRP A 102 -8.11 -1.66 2.15
CA TRP A 102 -7.61 -2.71 3.01
C TRP A 102 -7.21 -2.18 4.38
N ALA A 103 -6.50 -1.05 4.45
CA ALA A 103 -6.09 -0.45 5.72
C ALA A 103 -7.30 -0.16 6.63
N ILE A 104 -8.35 0.44 6.07
CA ILE A 104 -9.61 0.72 6.78
C ILE A 104 -10.24 -0.60 7.25
N GLY A 105 -10.39 -1.58 6.35
CA GLY A 105 -10.99 -2.88 6.67
C GLY A 105 -10.22 -3.65 7.74
N TYR A 106 -8.89 -3.55 7.73
CA TYR A 106 -8.04 -4.24 8.69
C TYR A 106 -8.09 -3.59 10.09
N VAL A 107 -8.21 -2.26 10.17
CA VAL A 107 -8.39 -1.54 11.44
C VAL A 107 -9.78 -1.81 12.03
N VAL A 108 -10.83 -1.73 11.21
CA VAL A 108 -12.22 -1.97 11.66
C VAL A 108 -12.44 -3.44 12.05
N GLY A 109 -11.77 -4.36 11.36
CA GLY A 109 -12.01 -5.78 11.52
C GLY A 109 -10.77 -6.65 11.35
N PRO A 110 -9.76 -6.56 12.24
CA PRO A 110 -8.57 -7.38 12.14
C PRO A 110 -8.94 -8.85 12.30
N SER A 111 -8.58 -9.67 11.32
CA SER A 111 -8.88 -11.10 11.29
C SER A 111 -7.81 -11.83 10.46
N ARG A 112 -7.71 -13.15 10.63
CA ARG A 112 -6.80 -13.97 9.82
C ARG A 112 -7.06 -13.79 8.32
N ARG A 113 -8.34 -13.75 7.92
CA ARG A 113 -8.72 -13.54 6.52
C ARG A 113 -8.34 -12.17 6.00
N THR A 114 -8.59 -11.10 6.75
CA THR A 114 -8.18 -9.75 6.32
C THR A 114 -6.66 -9.60 6.28
N ALA A 115 -5.91 -10.25 7.17
CA ALA A 115 -4.44 -10.30 7.10
C ALA A 115 -3.94 -11.01 5.83
N ILE A 116 -4.51 -12.18 5.49
CA ILE A 116 -4.13 -12.93 4.28
C ILE A 116 -4.42 -12.12 3.01
N VAL A 117 -5.56 -11.44 2.94
CA VAL A 117 -5.88 -10.54 1.81
C VAL A 117 -4.84 -9.44 1.68
N GLY A 118 -4.42 -8.85 2.80
CA GLY A 118 -3.38 -7.81 2.82
C GLY A 118 -2.04 -8.32 2.34
N ILE A 119 -1.63 -9.50 2.82
CA ILE A 119 -0.40 -10.17 2.38
C ILE A 119 -0.45 -10.45 0.88
N ALA A 120 -1.50 -11.11 0.41
CA ALA A 120 -1.61 -11.53 -0.98
C ALA A 120 -1.64 -10.33 -1.94
N GLY A 121 -2.43 -9.30 -1.63
CA GLY A 121 -2.53 -8.12 -2.48
C GLY A 121 -1.23 -7.30 -2.53
N ASN A 122 -0.60 -7.04 -1.38
CA ASN A 122 0.68 -6.32 -1.36
C ASN A 122 1.83 -7.16 -1.96
N ALA A 123 1.83 -8.49 -1.80
CA ALA A 123 2.81 -9.35 -2.45
C ALA A 123 2.64 -9.36 -3.98
N ALA A 124 1.39 -9.32 -4.49
CA ALA A 124 1.12 -9.22 -5.91
C ALA A 124 1.62 -7.89 -6.51
N ILE A 125 1.35 -6.76 -5.84
CA ILE A 125 1.83 -5.44 -6.26
C ILE A 125 3.37 -5.38 -6.22
N LEU A 126 3.98 -5.84 -5.11
CA LEU A 126 5.43 -5.91 -4.99
C LEU A 126 6.07 -6.83 -6.04
N GLY A 127 5.40 -7.93 -6.39
CA GLY A 127 5.83 -8.84 -7.45
C GLY A 127 5.79 -8.19 -8.83
N ALA A 128 4.73 -7.43 -9.14
CA ALA A 128 4.63 -6.66 -10.38
C ALA A 128 5.72 -5.59 -10.48
N TRP A 129 6.01 -4.88 -9.37
CA TRP A 129 7.12 -3.95 -9.29
C TRP A 129 8.48 -4.65 -9.49
N ALA A 130 8.72 -5.76 -8.78
CA ALA A 130 9.98 -6.50 -8.92
C ALA A 130 10.18 -7.00 -10.35
N TRP A 131 9.10 -7.42 -11.02
CA TRP A 131 9.13 -7.79 -12.43
C TRP A 131 9.51 -6.62 -13.33
N SER A 132 8.90 -5.44 -13.17
CA SER A 132 9.24 -4.27 -14.00
C SER A 132 10.70 -3.83 -13.81
N ARG A 133 11.26 -4.01 -12.60
CA ARG A 133 12.66 -3.68 -12.28
C ARG A 133 13.69 -4.73 -12.70
N THR A 134 13.29 -5.95 -13.02
CA THR A 134 14.22 -7.06 -13.34
C THR A 134 14.08 -7.59 -14.76
N VAL A 135 12.86 -7.62 -15.27
CA VAL A 135 12.52 -8.11 -16.62
C VAL A 135 12.04 -6.97 -17.52
N GLY A 136 11.46 -5.91 -16.95
CA GLY A 136 10.82 -4.83 -17.71
C GLY A 136 9.33 -5.08 -17.95
N LEU A 137 8.64 -4.03 -18.41
CA LEU A 137 7.20 -4.14 -18.73
C LEU A 137 6.99 -5.06 -19.94
N PRO A 138 5.88 -5.83 -19.98
CA PRO A 138 5.60 -6.72 -21.10
C PRO A 138 5.20 -5.97 -22.37
N ILE A 139 4.73 -4.73 -22.23
CA ILE A 139 4.21 -3.89 -23.31
C ILE A 139 4.66 -2.44 -23.12
N GLY A 140 4.63 -1.66 -24.20
CA GLY A 140 5.02 -0.26 -24.22
C GLY A 140 6.30 -0.01 -25.03
N PRO A 141 6.70 1.26 -25.16
CA PRO A 141 7.82 1.67 -26.02
C PRO A 141 9.17 1.04 -25.67
N VAL A 142 9.32 0.61 -24.41
CA VAL A 142 10.54 0.02 -23.84
C VAL A 142 10.28 -1.38 -23.26
N ALA A 143 9.38 -2.14 -23.87
CA ALA A 143 9.04 -3.48 -23.41
C ALA A 143 10.28 -4.39 -23.27
N GLY A 144 10.35 -5.16 -22.17
CA GLY A 144 11.47 -6.03 -21.86
C GLY A 144 12.75 -5.32 -21.39
N VAL A 145 12.73 -4.00 -21.24
CA VAL A 145 13.83 -3.23 -20.66
C VAL A 145 13.55 -3.02 -19.16
N PRO A 146 14.41 -3.51 -18.25
CA PRO A 146 14.25 -3.27 -16.82
C PRO A 146 14.26 -1.77 -16.51
N GLU A 147 13.25 -1.33 -15.77
CA GLU A 147 13.15 0.06 -15.39
C GLU A 147 14.02 0.37 -14.16
N ALA A 148 14.53 1.60 -14.04
CA ALA A 148 15.34 2.03 -12.90
C ALA A 148 14.51 2.16 -11.61
N VAL A 149 15.10 1.80 -10.46
CA VAL A 149 14.45 2.03 -9.16
C VAL A 149 14.53 3.50 -8.79
N GLY A 150 13.37 4.15 -8.69
CA GLY A 150 13.26 5.50 -8.16
C GLY A 150 13.13 5.51 -6.63
N VAL A 151 13.21 6.70 -6.07
CA VAL A 151 13.02 6.90 -4.62
C VAL A 151 11.57 6.61 -4.20
N PRO A 152 10.52 7.15 -4.88
CA PRO A 152 9.14 6.95 -4.44
C PRO A 152 8.70 5.49 -4.50
N ASP A 153 8.98 4.79 -5.60
CA ASP A 153 8.62 3.38 -5.77
C ASP A 153 9.44 2.46 -4.88
N GLY A 154 10.72 2.78 -4.62
CA GLY A 154 11.52 2.08 -3.61
C GLY A 154 10.91 2.18 -2.21
N ALA A 155 10.44 3.37 -1.81
CA ALA A 155 9.78 3.58 -0.53
C ALA A 155 8.44 2.82 -0.43
N ALA A 156 7.60 2.89 -1.48
CA ALA A 156 6.35 2.13 -1.53
C ALA A 156 6.60 0.61 -1.44
N SER A 157 7.63 0.11 -2.13
CA SER A 157 8.01 -1.31 -2.11
C SER A 157 8.50 -1.75 -0.74
N LEU A 158 9.27 -0.90 -0.05
CA LEU A 158 9.70 -1.16 1.32
C LEU A 158 8.50 -1.23 2.29
N PHE A 159 7.55 -0.30 2.20
CA PHE A 159 6.34 -0.35 3.04
C PHE A 159 5.55 -1.63 2.83
N GLN A 160 5.39 -2.05 1.58
CA GLN A 160 4.73 -3.30 1.22
C GLN A 160 5.46 -4.52 1.80
N ALA A 161 6.79 -4.59 1.64
CA ALA A 161 7.60 -5.69 2.15
C ALA A 161 7.54 -5.79 3.68
N VAL A 162 7.64 -4.66 4.39
CA VAL A 162 7.52 -4.61 5.86
C VAL A 162 6.13 -5.03 6.31
N LEU A 163 5.07 -4.56 5.65
CA LEU A 163 3.70 -4.97 5.93
C LEU A 163 3.52 -6.47 5.76
N VAL A 164 3.95 -7.03 4.62
CA VAL A 164 3.86 -8.46 4.32
C VAL A 164 4.61 -9.28 5.37
N GLY A 165 5.83 -8.89 5.71
CA GLY A 165 6.63 -9.56 6.74
C GLY A 165 5.97 -9.52 8.12
N LEU A 166 5.52 -8.33 8.54
CA LEU A 166 4.83 -8.12 9.82
C LEU A 166 3.60 -9.00 9.96
N LEU A 167 2.74 -9.05 8.94
CA LEU A 167 1.53 -9.86 8.96
C LEU A 167 1.84 -11.35 8.90
N THR A 168 2.85 -11.76 8.11
CA THR A 168 3.26 -13.17 8.02
C THR A 168 3.77 -13.68 9.36
N VAL A 169 4.68 -12.93 10.01
CA VAL A 169 5.18 -13.25 11.36
C VAL A 169 4.04 -13.30 12.37
N ARG A 170 3.10 -12.35 12.32
CA ARG A 170 1.92 -12.38 13.20
C ARG A 170 1.09 -13.64 13.02
N LEU A 171 0.83 -14.05 11.77
CA LEU A 171 0.01 -15.23 11.49
C LEU A 171 0.71 -16.52 11.93
N THR A 172 2.00 -16.67 11.63
CA THR A 172 2.77 -17.85 12.03
C THR A 172 2.97 -17.92 13.55
N ALA A 173 3.16 -16.78 14.23
CA ALA A 173 3.24 -16.74 15.69
C ALA A 173 1.91 -17.13 16.37
N ILE A 174 0.76 -16.77 15.79
CA ILE A 174 -0.57 -17.20 16.27
C ILE A 174 -0.71 -18.71 16.11
N ASP A 175 -0.37 -19.24 14.94
CA ASP A 175 -0.47 -20.67 14.64
C ASP A 175 0.45 -21.50 15.56
N LEU A 176 1.67 -21.01 15.86
CA LEU A 176 2.59 -21.65 16.80
C LEU A 176 2.09 -21.58 18.25
N ARG A 177 1.56 -20.44 18.72
CA ARG A 177 1.00 -20.30 20.09
C ARG A 177 -0.21 -21.21 20.33
N GLY A 178 -0.96 -21.56 19.29
CA GLY A 178 -2.03 -22.57 19.35
C GLY A 178 -1.53 -24.02 19.45
N SER A 179 -0.25 -24.28 19.13
CA SER A 179 0.38 -25.61 19.20
C SER A 179 1.06 -25.85 20.56
N ARG A 180 1.24 -27.12 20.97
CA ARG A 180 1.95 -27.47 22.24
C ARG A 180 3.37 -26.91 22.32
N LEU A 181 4.01 -26.65 21.17
CA LEU A 181 5.37 -26.12 21.03
C LEU A 181 5.47 -24.60 21.25
N GLY A 182 4.38 -23.85 21.07
CA GLY A 182 4.36 -22.39 21.24
C GLY A 182 4.53 -21.89 22.67
N ARG A 183 4.43 -22.78 23.68
CA ARG A 183 4.71 -22.47 25.09
C ARG A 183 6.21 -22.31 25.41
N LEU A 184 7.09 -22.70 24.48
CA LEU A 184 8.54 -22.62 24.62
C LEU A 184 9.18 -21.54 23.73
N ALA A 185 8.39 -20.86 22.88
CA ALA A 185 8.91 -19.85 21.96
C ALA A 185 9.07 -18.49 22.66
N PRO A 186 10.19 -17.78 22.45
CA PRO A 186 10.41 -16.46 23.02
C PRO A 186 9.32 -15.47 22.58
N ASP A 187 9.05 -14.47 23.43
CA ASP A 187 7.96 -13.52 23.21
C ASP A 187 8.14 -12.73 21.90
N ALA A 188 7.39 -13.11 20.86
CA ALA A 188 7.25 -12.41 19.58
C ALA A 188 6.88 -10.91 19.71
N ALA A 189 6.44 -10.48 20.91
CA ALA A 189 6.25 -9.08 21.27
C ALA A 189 7.58 -8.29 21.23
N SER A 190 8.72 -8.91 21.57
CA SER A 190 10.04 -8.28 21.52
C SER A 190 10.48 -8.00 20.08
N THR A 191 10.22 -8.93 19.16
CA THR A 191 10.55 -8.79 17.72
C THR A 191 9.71 -7.71 17.04
N THR A 192 8.46 -7.53 17.49
CA THR A 192 7.53 -6.52 16.97
C THR A 192 7.95 -5.09 17.34
N VAL A 193 8.45 -4.88 18.56
CA VAL A 193 8.90 -3.57 19.05
C VAL A 193 10.20 -3.13 18.36
N VAL A 194 11.09 -4.07 18.04
CA VAL A 194 12.34 -3.79 17.31
C VAL A 194 12.09 -3.37 15.85
N ALA A 195 11.00 -3.83 15.23
CA ALA A 195 10.62 -3.43 13.87
C ALA A 195 9.88 -2.07 13.79
N LEU A 196 9.22 -1.65 14.88
CA LEU A 196 8.39 -0.43 14.93
C LEU A 196 9.21 0.86 14.82
N VAL A 197 10.36 0.93 15.48
CA VAL A 197 11.22 2.13 15.55
C VAL A 197 11.82 2.50 14.18
N PRO A 198 12.46 1.59 13.42
CA PRO A 198 12.98 1.93 12.10
C PRO A 198 11.86 2.17 11.08
N ALA A 199 10.73 1.46 11.16
CA ALA A 199 9.62 1.65 10.21
C ALA A 199 8.99 3.05 10.32
N ILE A 200 8.80 3.57 11.53
CA ILE A 200 8.30 4.94 11.75
C ILE A 200 9.33 5.96 11.26
N GLY A 201 10.62 5.75 11.54
CA GLY A 201 11.69 6.62 11.06
C GLY A 201 11.77 6.68 9.53
N VAL A 202 11.62 5.53 8.86
CA VAL A 202 11.63 5.46 7.39
C VAL A 202 10.35 6.06 6.78
N VAL A 203 9.17 5.84 7.36
CA VAL A 203 7.92 6.46 6.91
C VAL A 203 7.99 7.98 7.02
N PHE A 204 8.48 8.48 8.15
CA PHE A 204 8.63 9.92 8.38
C PHE A 204 9.64 10.51 7.40
N LEU A 205 10.82 9.90 7.24
CA LEU A 205 11.86 10.35 6.32
C LEU A 205 11.40 10.34 4.86
N ALA A 206 10.75 9.27 4.41
CA ALA A 206 10.26 9.15 3.04
C ALA A 206 9.14 10.18 2.75
N THR A 207 8.26 10.42 3.74
CA THR A 207 7.19 11.41 3.60
C THR A 207 7.74 12.83 3.59
N THR A 208 8.70 13.15 4.48
CA THR A 208 9.38 14.45 4.46
C THR A 208 10.12 14.67 3.15
N LEU A 209 10.85 13.67 2.64
CA LEU A 209 11.60 13.80 1.39
C LEU A 209 10.68 13.94 0.18
N ALA A 210 9.58 13.18 0.12
CA ALA A 210 8.58 13.31 -0.94
C ALA A 210 7.92 14.69 -0.94
N VAL A 211 7.57 15.21 0.25
CA VAL A 211 7.06 16.59 0.41
C VAL A 211 8.09 17.62 -0.02
N SER A 212 9.37 17.46 0.38
CA SER A 212 10.44 18.38 -0.03
C SER A 212 10.67 18.40 -1.54
N VAL A 213 10.61 17.26 -2.21
CA VAL A 213 10.72 17.18 -3.68
C VAL A 213 9.51 17.83 -4.35
N ALA A 214 8.30 17.56 -3.87
CA ALA A 214 7.08 18.18 -4.41
C ALA A 214 7.06 19.71 -4.23
N LEU A 215 7.57 20.21 -3.11
CA LEU A 215 7.67 21.66 -2.84
C LEU A 215 8.86 22.32 -3.56
N GLY A 216 9.91 21.57 -3.89
CA GLY A 216 11.07 22.05 -4.65
C GLY A 216 10.85 22.20 -6.16
N HIS A 217 9.78 21.60 -6.71
CA HIS A 217 9.41 21.68 -8.12
C HIS A 217 8.43 22.82 -8.44
N GLN A 218 8.25 23.81 -7.55
CA GLN A 218 7.51 25.03 -7.92
C GLN A 218 8.22 25.69 -9.11
N PRO A 219 7.58 25.83 -10.29
CA PRO A 219 8.15 26.60 -11.39
C PRO A 219 8.33 28.02 -10.88
N ALA A 220 9.52 28.60 -11.07
CA ALA A 220 9.74 30.01 -10.80
C ALA A 220 8.81 30.83 -11.72
N ALA A 221 7.62 31.16 -11.22
CA ALA A 221 6.70 32.03 -11.91
C ALA A 221 7.28 33.45 -11.87
N GLY A 222 7.78 33.92 -13.03
CA GLY A 222 7.79 35.35 -13.34
C GLY A 222 9.11 36.10 -13.30
N ALA A 223 10.25 35.47 -13.63
CA ALA A 223 11.50 36.21 -13.88
C ALA A 223 11.97 36.08 -15.33
N ALA A 224 11.25 36.70 -16.27
CA ALA A 224 11.78 37.22 -17.54
C ALA A 224 10.63 37.72 -18.44
N HIS A 225 10.47 39.05 -18.56
CA HIS A 225 10.29 39.77 -19.82
C HIS A 225 10.08 41.27 -19.52
N GLU A 226 11.12 41.94 -19.03
CA GLU A 226 11.32 43.36 -19.35
C GLU A 226 12.13 43.40 -20.66
N HIS A 227 11.48 43.74 -21.76
CA HIS A 227 12.14 44.23 -22.97
C HIS A 227 11.81 45.71 -23.10
N ALA A 228 12.77 46.55 -22.75
CA ALA A 228 12.77 47.96 -23.06
C ALA A 228 12.86 48.16 -24.58
N PRO A 229 12.05 49.05 -25.19
CA PRO A 229 12.21 49.39 -26.60
C PRO A 229 13.46 50.25 -26.80
N GLY A 230 14.34 49.77 -27.68
CA GLY A 230 15.62 50.38 -28.03
C GLY A 230 15.48 51.74 -28.72
N ALA A 231 16.45 52.60 -28.40
CA ALA A 231 16.64 53.92 -28.97
C ALA A 231 16.89 53.89 -30.48
N VAL A 232 16.21 54.77 -31.20
CA VAL A 232 16.43 55.06 -32.62
C VAL A 232 17.48 56.15 -32.73
N HIS A 233 18.65 55.83 -33.28
CA HIS A 233 19.60 56.81 -33.80
C HIS A 233 20.21 56.31 -35.11
N GLY A 234 20.15 57.15 -36.14
CA GLY A 234 20.93 56.94 -37.37
C GLY A 234 20.38 57.67 -38.60
N HIS A 235 20.56 59.00 -38.65
CA HIS A 235 20.66 59.75 -39.91
C HIS A 235 22.09 59.67 -40.43
N PRO A 236 22.27 59.73 -41.75
CA PRO A 236 23.13 60.77 -42.33
C PRO A 236 22.32 61.89 -43.00
#